data_AF-A0A9D6G6U2-F1
#
_entry.id   AF-A0A9D6G6U2-F1
#
_cell.length_a   1.000
_cell.length_b   1.000
_cell.length_c   1.000
_cell.angle_alpha   90.00
_cell.angle_beta   90.00
_cell.angle_gamma   90.00
#
_symmetry.space_group_name_H-M   'P 1'
#
loop_
_entity.id
_entity.type
_entity.pdbx_description
1 polymer ?
#
loop_
_entity_poly.entity_id
_entity_poly.type
_entity_poly.pdbx_seq_one_letter_code
_entity_poly.pdbx_strand_id
1 'polypeptide(L)'
;MVRYLTASEARQRFLRLVDEACDGDQIVVTRHGSPAVVLIDYERLETLRSLARLWQDPEALRAMREAEADVEAGRVLRTRKVPGLRRLISQARRRGLLRG
;
A
#
# COMPACT_ATOMS: atom_id res chain seq x y z
N MET A 1 16.93 1.87 -6.60
CA MET A 1 17.77 3.00 -6.10
C MET A 1 17.29 4.28 -6.79
N VAL A 2 17.27 5.45 -6.15
CA VAL A 2 16.75 6.67 -6.82
C VAL A 2 17.80 7.26 -7.74
N ARG A 3 17.47 7.46 -9.02
CA ARG A 3 18.39 8.02 -10.03
C ARG A 3 17.88 9.36 -10.56
N TYR A 4 18.78 10.32 -10.74
CA TYR A 4 18.45 11.65 -11.26
C TYR A 4 18.94 11.79 -12.70
N LEU A 5 18.09 12.32 -13.58
CA LEU A 5 18.42 12.60 -14.98
C LEU A 5 17.85 13.96 -15.37
N THR A 6 18.49 14.66 -16.28
CA THR A 6 17.91 15.85 -16.90
C THR A 6 16.76 15.48 -17.85
N ALA A 7 15.83 16.42 -18.09
CA ALA A 7 14.77 16.23 -19.08
C ALA A 7 15.31 15.88 -20.49
N SER A 8 16.48 16.42 -20.85
CA SER A 8 17.16 16.12 -22.12
C SER A 8 17.62 14.66 -22.21
N GLU A 9 18.24 14.14 -21.15
CA GLU A 9 18.67 12.73 -21.07
C GLU A 9 17.47 11.79 -21.02
N ALA A 10 16.44 12.15 -20.25
CA ALA A 10 15.21 11.37 -20.15
C ALA A 10 14.52 11.22 -21.52
N ARG A 11 14.46 12.31 -22.30
CA ARG A 11 13.90 12.29 -23.66
C ARG A 11 14.67 11.35 -24.59
N GLN A 12 16.00 11.34 -24.53
CA GLN A 12 16.84 10.52 -25.40
C GLN A 12 16.72 9.02 -25.12
N ARG A 13 16.36 8.64 -23.89
CA ARG A 13 16.38 7.25 -23.42
C ARG A 13 15.02 6.75 -22.94
N PHE A 14 13.94 7.44 -23.33
CA PHE A 14 12.63 7.30 -22.68
C PHE A 14 12.13 5.85 -22.62
N LEU A 15 12.18 5.10 -23.73
CA LEU A 15 11.71 3.71 -23.75
C LEU A 15 12.46 2.82 -22.75
N ARG A 16 13.79 2.92 -22.71
CA ARG A 16 14.61 2.20 -21.73
C ARG A 16 14.26 2.58 -20.30
N LEU A 17 13.99 3.86 -20.04
CA LEU A 17 13.58 4.32 -18.70
C LEU A 17 12.21 3.78 -18.30
N VAL A 18 11.31 3.56 -19.25
CA VAL A 18 10.02 2.91 -19.01
C VAL A 18 10.24 1.44 -18.60
N ASP A 19 11.08 0.71 -19.34
CA ASP A 19 11.41 -0.69 -19.01
C ASP A 19 12.03 -0.78 -17.60
N GLU A 20 13.03 0.07 -17.31
CA GLU A 20 13.67 0.11 -15.99
C GLU A 20 12.68 0.48 -14.87
N ALA A 21 11.75 1.41 -15.12
CA ALA A 21 10.70 1.74 -14.15
C ALA A 21 9.76 0.55 -13.89
N CYS A 22 9.41 -0.22 -14.92
CA CYS A 22 8.62 -1.45 -14.81
C CYS A 22 9.37 -2.54 -14.01
N ASP A 23 10.70 -2.57 -14.06
CA ASP A 23 11.54 -3.45 -13.24
C ASP A 23 11.68 -2.96 -11.77
N GLY A 24 11.02 -1.85 -11.43
CA GLY A 24 10.91 -1.32 -10.07
C GLY A 24 11.86 -0.15 -9.75
N ASP A 25 12.61 0.36 -10.73
CA ASP A 25 13.41 1.56 -10.55
C ASP A 25 12.54 2.82 -10.43
N GLN A 26 13.09 3.81 -9.72
CA GLN A 26 12.48 5.12 -9.57
C GLN A 26 13.41 6.18 -10.15
N ILE A 27 12.95 6.87 -11.20
CA ILE A 27 13.75 7.87 -11.92
C ILE A 27 13.18 9.25 -11.66
N VAL A 28 14.01 10.15 -11.13
CA VAL A 28 13.67 11.58 -10.96
C VAL A 28 14.20 12.35 -12.16
N VAL A 29 13.31 13.03 -12.87
CA VAL A 29 13.67 13.91 -14.00
C VAL A 29 13.74 15.34 -13.51
N THR A 30 14.87 16.00 -13.77
CA THR A 30 15.12 17.39 -13.40
C THR A 30 14.96 18.33 -14.59
N ARG A 31 14.56 19.57 -14.31
CA ARG A 31 14.52 20.68 -15.27
C ARG A 31 15.20 21.88 -14.63
N HIS A 32 16.23 22.43 -15.29
CA HIS A 32 17.07 23.50 -14.75
C HIS A 32 17.68 23.17 -13.38
N GLY A 33 18.11 21.92 -13.16
CA GLY A 33 18.72 21.46 -11.92
C GLY A 33 17.74 21.05 -10.80
N SER A 34 16.45 21.37 -10.96
CA SER A 34 15.42 21.05 -9.95
C SER A 34 14.59 19.82 -10.33
N PRO A 35 14.26 18.91 -9.38
CA PRO A 35 13.32 17.82 -9.63
C PRO A 35 11.97 18.36 -10.15
N ALA A 36 11.50 17.79 -11.26
CA ALA A 36 10.28 18.23 -11.92
C ALA A 36 9.21 17.13 -11.96
N VAL A 37 9.61 15.91 -12.31
CA VAL A 37 8.71 14.75 -12.35
C VAL A 37 9.45 13.48 -11.92
N VAL A 38 8.68 12.44 -11.58
CA VAL A 38 9.21 11.11 -11.27
C VAL A 38 8.55 10.10 -12.20
N LEU A 39 9.34 9.20 -12.78
CA LEU A 39 8.87 8.02 -13.49
C LEU A 39 8.96 6.81 -12.54
N ILE A 40 7.84 6.11 -12.41
CA ILE A 40 7.65 4.86 -11.67
C ILE A 40 6.66 3.99 -12.44
N ASP A 41 6.66 2.69 -12.15
CA ASP A 41 5.61 1.81 -12.65
C ASP A 41 4.22 2.19 -12.11
N TYR A 42 3.20 1.81 -12.87
CA TYR A 42 1.81 2.17 -12.59
C TYR A 42 1.29 1.54 -11.29
N GLU A 43 1.59 0.26 -11.05
CA GLU A 43 1.11 -0.47 -9.87
C GLU A 43 1.67 0.15 -8.57
N ARG A 44 2.92 0.59 -8.60
CA ARG A 44 3.54 1.33 -7.49
C ARG A 44 2.88 2.68 -7.25
N LEU A 45 2.53 3.43 -8.31
CA LEU A 45 1.77 4.67 -8.16
C LEU A 45 0.41 4.42 -7.49
N GLU A 46 -0.32 3.40 -7.93
CA GLU A 46 -1.62 3.04 -7.35
C GLU A 46 -1.50 2.55 -5.90
N THR A 47 -0.42 1.85 -5.56
CA THR A 47 -0.11 1.46 -4.18
C THR A 47 0.12 2.70 -3.30
N LEU A 48 0.94 3.65 -3.75
CA LEU A 48 1.19 4.90 -3.03
C LEU A 48 -0.08 5.74 -2.88
N ARG A 49 -0.92 5.80 -3.91
CA ARG A 49 -2.23 6.46 -3.86
C ARG A 49 -3.16 5.80 -2.86
N SER A 50 -3.18 4.47 -2.82
CA SER A 50 -4.00 3.71 -1.88
C SER A 50 -3.57 3.97 -0.43
N LEU A 51 -2.26 3.98 -0.16
CA LEU A 51 -1.72 4.34 1.15
C LEU A 51 -2.06 5.79 1.54
N ALA A 52 -1.92 6.74 0.61
CA ALA A 52 -2.26 8.13 0.85
C ALA A 52 -3.74 8.30 1.21
N ARG A 53 -4.65 7.56 0.56
CA ARG A 53 -6.09 7.56 0.88
C ARG A 53 -6.36 7.02 2.28
N LEU A 54 -5.70 5.92 2.66
CA LEU A 54 -5.81 5.36 3.99
C LEU A 54 -5.39 6.38 5.06
N TRP A 55 -4.36 7.19 4.80
CA TRP A 55 -3.93 8.26 5.71
C TRP A 55 -4.89 9.43 5.85
N GLN A 56 -5.83 9.60 4.92
CA GLN A 56 -6.89 10.62 5.02
C GLN A 56 -8.08 10.17 5.90
N ASP A 57 -8.08 8.91 6.36
CA ASP A 57 -9.11 8.36 7.23
C ASP A 57 -8.52 7.93 8.59
N PRO A 58 -8.54 8.83 9.59
CA PRO A 58 -8.08 8.52 10.94
C PRO A 58 -8.82 7.35 11.59
N GLU A 59 -10.09 7.11 11.25
CA GLU A 59 -10.86 6.00 11.80
C GLU A 59 -10.40 4.67 11.20
N ALA A 60 -10.18 4.62 9.88
CA ALA A 60 -9.61 3.43 9.23
C ALA A 60 -8.22 3.09 9.80
N LEU A 61 -7.37 4.10 10.03
CA LEU A 61 -6.06 3.88 10.65
C LEU A 61 -6.17 3.34 12.08
N ARG A 62 -7.11 3.86 12.87
CA ARG A 62 -7.38 3.37 14.21
C ARG A 62 -7.87 1.92 14.18
N ALA A 63 -8.83 1.61 13.31
CA ALA A 63 -9.37 0.27 13.14
C ALA A 63 -8.29 -0.74 12.70
N MET A 64 -7.36 -0.34 11.82
CA MET A 64 -6.23 -1.18 11.43
C MET A 64 -5.28 -1.47 12.60
N ARG A 65 -4.90 -0.46 13.38
CA ARG A 65 -4.05 -0.65 14.58
C ARG A 65 -4.72 -1.54 15.62
N GLU A 66 -6.02 -1.35 15.84
CA GLU A 66 -6.81 -2.21 16.73
C GLU A 66 -6.83 -3.66 16.22
N ALA A 67 -7.01 -3.87 14.91
CA ALA A 67 -6.97 -5.18 14.29
C ALA A 67 -5.59 -5.86 14.39
N GLU A 68 -4.49 -5.11 14.20
CA GLU A 68 -3.12 -5.63 14.39
C GLU A 68 -2.88 -6.06 15.84
N ALA A 69 -3.29 -5.24 16.82
CA ALA A 69 -3.20 -5.59 18.23
C ALA A 69 -4.08 -6.80 18.59
N ASP A 70 -5.24 -6.96 17.95
CA ASP A 70 -6.08 -8.14 18.09
C ASP A 70 -5.41 -9.41 17.53
N VAL A 71 -4.71 -9.31 16.39
CA VAL A 71 -3.93 -10.41 15.82
C VAL A 71 -2.80 -10.83 16.76
N GLU A 72 -2.02 -9.88 17.24
CA GLU A 72 -0.88 -10.12 18.14
C GLU A 72 -1.34 -10.73 19.47
N ALA A 73 -2.41 -10.21 20.05
CA ALA A 73 -2.99 -10.75 21.28
C ALA A 73 -3.80 -12.04 21.09
N GLY A 74 -3.86 -12.59 19.87
CA GLY A 74 -4.59 -13.81 19.57
C GLY A 74 -6.12 -13.68 19.63
N ARG A 75 -6.65 -12.45 19.66
CA ARG A 75 -8.08 -12.11 19.63
C ARG A 75 -8.68 -12.29 18.23
N VAL A 76 -8.39 -13.42 17.59
CA VAL A 76 -8.77 -13.72 16.20
C VAL A 76 -9.49 -15.05 16.05
N LEU A 77 -10.32 -15.13 15.02
CA LEU A 77 -10.95 -16.36 14.56
C LEU A 77 -10.19 -16.90 13.35
N ARG A 78 -9.44 -17.99 13.55
CA ARG A 78 -8.85 -18.74 12.44
C ARG A 78 -9.93 -19.62 11.81
N THR A 79 -10.10 -19.53 10.50
CA THR A 79 -11.06 -20.32 9.75
C THR A 79 -10.45 -20.81 8.44
N ARG A 80 -10.80 -22.02 8.00
CA ARG A 80 -10.34 -22.58 6.71
C ARG A 80 -11.08 -22.00 5.50
N LYS A 81 -12.30 -21.51 5.71
CA LYS A 81 -13.16 -20.88 4.71
C LYS A 81 -14.00 -19.81 5.36
N VAL A 82 -14.46 -18.82 4.60
CA VAL A 82 -15.35 -17.77 5.13
C VAL A 82 -16.62 -18.44 5.69
N PRO A 83 -16.87 -18.40 7.01
CA PRO A 83 -18.05 -19.03 7.59
C PRO A 83 -19.27 -18.14 7.38
N GLY A 84 -20.46 -18.74 7.33
CA GLY A 84 -21.70 -17.96 7.37
C GLY A 84 -21.83 -17.15 8.65
N LEU A 85 -22.52 -16.00 8.57
CA LEU A 85 -22.63 -15.01 9.65
C LEU A 85 -23.04 -15.62 11.01
N ARG A 86 -24.06 -16.49 11.03
CA ARG A 86 -24.52 -17.15 12.27
C ARG A 86 -23.40 -17.94 12.97
N ARG A 87 -22.59 -18.64 12.18
CA ARG A 87 -21.47 -19.45 12.68
C ARG A 87 -20.34 -18.55 13.20
N LEU A 88 -20.05 -17.46 12.48
CA LEU A 88 -19.06 -16.47 12.89
C LEU A 88 -19.41 -15.87 14.27
N ILE A 89 -20.65 -15.41 14.44
CA ILE A 89 -21.13 -14.81 15.71
C ILE A 89 -21.07 -15.84 16.85
N SER A 90 -21.50 -17.08 16.61
CA SER A 90 -21.42 -18.16 17.63
C SER A 90 -19.98 -18.45 18.05
N GLN A 91 -19.03 -18.43 17.12
CA GLN A 91 -17.61 -18.65 17.41
C GLN A 91 -16.99 -17.47 18.16
N ALA A 92 -17.32 -16.23 17.76
CA ALA A 92 -16.87 -15.02 18.43
C ALA A 92 -17.36 -14.95 19.88
N ARG A 93 -18.65 -15.25 20.14
CA ARG A 93 -19.21 -15.32 21.50
C ARG A 93 -18.48 -16.33 22.38
N ARG A 94 -18.24 -17.54 21.87
CA ARG A 94 -17.54 -18.61 22.61
C ARG A 94 -16.12 -18.24 23.02
N ARG A 95 -15.46 -17.38 22.26
CA ARG A 95 -14.11 -16.88 22.57
C ARG A 95 -14.11 -15.54 23.31
N GLY A 96 -15.27 -14.98 23.64
CA GLY A 96 -15.36 -13.66 24.28
C GLY A 96 -14.82 -12.53 23.40
N LEU A 97 -14.85 -12.70 22.07
CA LEU A 97 -14.30 -11.71 21.12
C LEU A 97 -15.31 -10.61 20.75
N LEU A 98 -16.59 -10.82 21.05
CA LEU A 98 -17.59 -9.77 20.87
C LEU A 98 -17.48 -8.80 22.05
N ARG A 99 -17.01 -7.58 21.77
CA ARG A 99 -17.17 -6.46 22.69
C ARG A 99 -18.64 -6.03 22.64
N GLY A 100 -19.29 -6.07 23.80
CA GLY A 100 -20.61 -5.47 24.01
C GLY A 100 -20.46 -3.97 24.28
#